data_AF-A0A969RLW6-F1
#
_entry.id   AF-A0A969RLW6-F1
#
_cell.length_a   1.000
_cell.length_b   1.000
_cell.length_c   1.000
_cell.angle_alpha   90.00
_cell.angle_beta   90.00
_cell.angle_gamma   90.00
#
_symmetry.space_group_name_H-M   'P 1'
#
loop_
_entity.id
_entity.type
_entity.pdbx_description
1 polymer ?
#
loop_
_entity_poly.entity_id
_entity_poly.type
_entity_poly.pdbx_seq_one_letter_code
_entity_poly.pdbx_strand_id
1 'polypeptide(L)'
;MQIFLEDSFLHLEELRQAIATHNVREAEQIAHHIKGASANVGAQIVRSAVEQLEEQARQGKFGAIDDLLTKIEFSLSQIQQFTHNF
;
A
#
# COMPACT_ATOMS: atom_id res chain seq x y z
N MET A 1 -5.25 15.49 -0.82
CA MET A 1 -3.93 14.86 -1.06
C MET A 1 -3.21 14.56 0.24
N GLN A 2 -3.02 15.54 1.13
CA GLN A 2 -2.38 15.30 2.44
C GLN A 2 -3.07 14.20 3.27
N ILE A 3 -4.41 14.25 3.42
CA ILE A 3 -5.17 13.19 4.13
C ILE A 3 -4.94 11.81 3.50
N PHE A 4 -4.86 11.71 2.17
CA PHE A 4 -4.59 10.45 1.49
C PHE A 4 -3.20 9.90 1.84
N LEU A 5 -2.18 10.76 1.91
CA LEU A 5 -0.82 10.36 2.24
C LEU A 5 -0.72 9.89 3.70
N GLU A 6 -1.23 10.69 4.64
CA GLU A 6 -1.26 10.35 6.06
C GLU A 6 -1.99 9.03 6.31
N ASP A 7 -3.16 8.85 5.71
CA ASP A 7 -3.95 7.62 5.79
C ASP A 7 -3.23 6.43 5.14
N SER A 8 -2.59 6.62 3.98
CA SER A 8 -1.89 5.54 3.29
C SER A 8 -0.63 5.09 4.02
N PHE A 9 0.11 5.98 4.68
CA PHE A 9 1.27 5.61 5.49
C PHE A 9 0.87 4.85 6.75
N LEU A 10 -0.23 5.25 7.41
CA LEU A 10 -0.76 4.51 8.56
C LEU A 10 -1.14 3.08 8.15
N HIS A 11 -1.96 2.95 7.10
CA HIS A 11 -2.39 1.65 6.59
C HIS A 11 -1.22 0.81 6.05
N LEU A 12 -0.17 1.43 5.50
CA LEU A 12 1.00 0.69 5.04
C LEU A 12 1.74 -0.01 6.20
N GLU A 13 1.84 0.65 7.35
CA GLU A 13 2.44 0.04 8.54
C GLU A 13 1.57 -1.08 9.11
N GLU A 14 0.25 -0.89 9.15
CA GLU A 14 -0.69 -1.96 9.53
C GLU A 14 -0.60 -3.16 8.57
N LEU A 15 -0.47 -2.89 7.26
CA LEU A 15 -0.30 -3.92 6.24
C LEU A 15 0.99 -4.72 6.49
N ARG A 16 2.09 -4.03 6.81
CA ARG A 16 3.38 -4.65 7.15
C ARG A 16 3.25 -5.59 8.35
N GLN A 17 2.51 -5.19 9.39
CA GLN A 17 2.24 -6.03 10.56
C GLN A 17 1.37 -7.26 10.21
N ALA A 18 0.31 -7.06 9.42
CA ALA A 18 -0.55 -8.16 8.98
C ALA A 18 0.22 -9.20 8.15
N ILE A 19 1.14 -8.75 7.30
CA ILE A 19 2.03 -9.63 6.52
C ILE A 19 3.00 -10.38 7.44
N ALA A 20 3.65 -9.69 8.38
CA ALA A 20 4.60 -10.29 9.31
C ALA A 20 3.97 -11.34 10.24
N THR A 21 2.67 -11.19 10.54
CA THR A 21 1.88 -12.13 11.34
C THR A 21 1.13 -13.17 10.50
N HIS A 22 1.32 -13.17 9.18
CA HIS A 22 0.59 -14.02 8.22
C HIS A 22 -0.94 -13.90 8.31
N ASN A 23 -1.46 -12.76 8.74
CA ASN A 23 -2.89 -12.49 8.80
C ASN A 23 -3.41 -12.04 7.43
N VAL A 24 -3.68 -13.03 6.57
CA VAL A 24 -4.11 -12.79 5.17
C VAL A 24 -5.35 -11.92 5.06
N ARG A 25 -6.34 -12.14 5.93
CA ARG A 25 -7.61 -11.41 5.88
C ARG A 25 -7.42 -9.93 6.19
N GLU A 26 -6.62 -9.64 7.20
CA GLU A 26 -6.31 -8.26 7.59
C GLU A 26 -5.47 -7.58 6.51
N ALA A 27 -4.44 -8.26 5.99
CA ALA A 27 -3.64 -7.73 4.88
C ALA A 27 -4.50 -7.42 3.64
N GLU A 28 -5.46 -8.30 3.30
CA GLU A 28 -6.39 -8.07 2.19
C GLU A 28 -7.27 -6.85 2.41
N GLN A 29 -7.86 -6.69 3.61
CA GLN A 29 -8.73 -5.56 3.94
C GLN A 29 -7.98 -4.23 3.86
N ILE A 30 -6.78 -4.18 4.44
CA ILE A 30 -5.94 -2.98 4.43
C ILE A 30 -5.49 -2.64 3.01
N ALA A 31 -5.02 -3.64 2.24
CA ALA A 31 -4.65 -3.45 0.84
C ALA A 31 -5.84 -2.95 0.00
N HIS A 32 -7.03 -3.50 0.22
CA HIS A 32 -8.24 -3.04 -0.47
C HIS A 32 -8.54 -1.56 -0.21
N HIS A 33 -8.36 -1.10 1.04
CA HIS A 33 -8.56 0.30 1.42
C HIS A 33 -7.54 1.22 0.73
N ILE A 34 -6.25 0.92 0.81
CA ILE A 34 -5.19 1.71 0.15
C ILE A 34 -5.42 1.77 -1.37
N LYS A 35 -5.84 0.65 -1.98
CA LYS A 35 -6.15 0.57 -3.42
C LYS A 35 -7.29 1.53 -3.80
N GLY A 36 -8.37 1.53 -3.03
CA GLY A 36 -9.52 2.42 -3.24
C GLY A 36 -9.14 3.89 -3.09
N ALA A 37 -8.42 4.23 -2.02
CA ALA A 37 -7.94 5.58 -1.77
C ALA A 37 -7.00 6.07 -2.91
N SER A 38 -6.08 5.20 -3.35
CA SER A 38 -5.16 5.50 -4.45
C SER A 38 -5.87 5.71 -5.78
N ALA A 39 -6.93 4.93 -6.07
CA ALA A 39 -7.75 5.11 -7.26
C ALA A 39 -8.47 6.47 -7.26
N ASN A 40 -8.98 6.90 -6.11
CA ASN A 40 -9.72 8.15 -5.96
C ASN A 40 -8.84 9.39 -6.22
N VAL A 41 -7.54 9.33 -5.88
CA VAL A 41 -6.61 10.46 -6.08
C VAL A 41 -5.75 10.33 -7.35
N GLY A 42 -5.99 9.30 -8.18
CA GLY A 42 -5.23 9.06 -9.40
C GLY A 42 -3.81 8.54 -9.19
N ALA A 43 -3.47 8.02 -8.01
CA ALA A 43 -2.16 7.44 -7.69
C ALA A 43 -2.02 6.02 -8.30
N GLN A 44 -1.96 5.95 -9.63
CA GLN A 44 -2.03 4.71 -10.40
C GLN A 44 -0.91 3.71 -10.08
N ILE A 45 0.30 4.21 -9.83
CA ILE A 45 1.47 3.39 -9.47
C ILE A 45 1.24 2.70 -8.11
N VAL A 46 0.76 3.46 -7.12
CA VAL A 46 0.41 2.92 -5.78
C VAL A 46 -0.69 1.89 -5.91
N ARG A 47 -1.78 2.23 -6.62
CA ARG A 47 -2.91 1.32 -6.85
C ARG A 47 -2.47 -0.03 -7.42
N SER A 48 -1.63 -0.02 -8.46
CA SER A 48 -1.18 -1.26 -9.12
C SER A 48 -0.27 -2.09 -8.21
N ALA A 49 0.61 -1.47 -7.44
CA ALA A 49 1.48 -2.19 -6.50
C ALA A 49 0.68 -2.83 -5.37
N VAL A 50 -0.33 -2.13 -4.84
CA VAL A 50 -1.22 -2.65 -3.80
C VAL A 50 -2.10 -3.80 -4.32
N GLU A 51 -2.59 -3.71 -5.56
CA GLU A 51 -3.35 -4.78 -6.20
C GLU A 51 -2.53 -6.08 -6.35
N GLN A 52 -1.26 -5.96 -6.75
CA GLN A 52 -0.34 -7.09 -6.81
C GLN A 52 -0.07 -7.68 -5.42
N LEU A 53 0.05 -6.83 -4.40
CA LEU A 53 0.27 -7.26 -3.02
C LEU A 53 -0.95 -8.01 -2.49
N GLU A 54 -2.15 -7.49 -2.70
CA GLU A 54 -3.41 -8.14 -2.32
C GLU A 54 -3.52 -9.55 -2.94
N GLU A 55 -3.18 -9.68 -4.22
CA GLU A 55 -3.19 -10.97 -4.91
C GLU A 55 -2.13 -11.94 -4.35
N GLN A 56 -0.91 -11.47 -4.09
CA GLN A 56 0.14 -12.32 -3.50
C GLN A 56 -0.17 -12.75 -2.07
N ALA A 57 -0.75 -11.85 -1.26
CA ALA A 57 -1.18 -12.16 0.10
C ALA A 57 -2.25 -13.26 0.10
N ARG A 58 -3.26 -13.14 -0.79
CA ARG A 58 -4.29 -14.19 -0.98
C ARG A 58 -3.72 -15.54 -1.39
N GLN A 59 -2.63 -15.55 -2.16
CA GLN A 59 -1.94 -16.77 -2.57
C GLN A 59 -0.94 -17.31 -1.53
N GLY A 60 -0.77 -16.63 -0.39
CA GLY A 60 0.20 -17.00 0.65
C GLY A 60 1.66 -16.81 0.23
N LYS A 61 1.93 -16.01 -0.80
CA LYS A 61 3.27 -15.82 -1.39
C LYS A 61 4.03 -14.68 -0.70
N PHE A 62 4.27 -14.80 0.61
CA PHE A 62 4.87 -13.72 1.41
C PHE A 62 6.32 -13.38 1.05
N GLY A 63 7.07 -14.30 0.45
CA GLY A 63 8.48 -14.06 0.10
C GLY A 63 8.72 -12.99 -0.98
N ALA A 64 7.70 -12.62 -1.76
CA ALA A 64 7.78 -11.57 -2.78
C ALA A 64 7.00 -10.29 -2.39
N ILE A 65 6.40 -10.27 -1.20
CA ILE A 65 5.54 -9.18 -0.74
C ILE A 65 6.36 -8.00 -0.19
N ASP A 66 7.54 -8.24 0.37
CA ASP A 66 8.40 -7.18 0.91
C ASP A 66 8.87 -6.19 -0.16
N ASP A 67 9.13 -6.66 -1.38
CA ASP A 67 9.46 -5.82 -2.54
C ASP A 67 8.27 -4.91 -2.92
N LEU A 68 7.05 -5.44 -2.81
CA LEU A 68 5.83 -4.68 -3.09
C LEU A 68 5.56 -3.64 -2.01
N LEU A 69 5.75 -3.97 -0.73
CA LEU A 69 5.68 -3.00 0.38
C LEU A 69 6.65 -1.85 0.16
N THR A 70 7.91 -2.16 -0.14
CA THR A 70 8.96 -1.17 -0.41
C THR A 70 8.59 -0.28 -1.60
N LYS A 71 8.03 -0.86 -2.67
CA LYS A 71 7.58 -0.12 -3.84
C LYS A 71 6.41 0.83 -3.53
N ILE A 72 5.46 0.39 -2.70
CA ILE A 72 4.33 1.23 -2.24
C ILE A 72 4.86 2.41 -1.42
N GLU A 73 5.73 2.15 -0.44
CA GLU A 73 6.34 3.16 0.42
C GLU A 73 7.10 4.23 -0.38
N PHE A 74 7.93 3.77 -1.31
CA PHE A 74 8.68 4.66 -2.20
C PHE A 74 7.73 5.53 -3.03
N SER A 75 6.68 4.94 -3.61
CA SER A 75 5.72 5.66 -4.44
C SER A 75 4.94 6.72 -3.65
N LEU A 76 4.51 6.41 -2.42
CA LEU A 76 3.87 7.37 -1.52
C LEU A 76 4.82 8.51 -1.16
N SER A 77 6.08 8.20 -0.86
CA SER A 77 7.11 9.19 -0.53
C SER A 77 7.38 10.14 -1.70
N GLN A 78 7.40 9.64 -2.94
CA GLN A 78 7.54 10.47 -4.14
C GLN A 78 6.36 11.43 -4.32
N ILE A 79 5.13 10.97 -4.08
CA ILE A 79 3.92 11.83 -4.12
C ILE A 79 4.00 12.90 -3.02
N GLN A 80 4.41 12.52 -1.80
CA GLN A 80 4.59 13.46 -0.69
C GLN A 80 5.65 14.52 -1.01
N GLN A 81 6.80 14.12 -1.54
CA GLN A 81 7.86 15.06 -1.91
C GLN A 81 7.42 16.01 -3.02
N PHE A 82 6.70 15.52 -4.03
CA PHE A 82 6.17 16.36 -5.09
C PHE A 82 5.17 17.38 -4.55
N THR A 83 4.30 16.99 -3.61
CA THR A 83 3.28 17.87 -3.05
C THR A 83 3.82 18.91 -2.06
N HIS A 84 5.00 18.72 -1.48
CA HIS A 84 5.67 19.72 -0.63
C HIS A 84 6.45 20.79 -1.43
N ASN A 85 6.73 20.54 -2.71
CA ASN A 85 7.52 21.42 -3.57
C ASN A 85 6.66 22.38 -4.43
N PHE A 86 5.35 22.46 -4.16
CA PHE A 86 4.39 23.38 -4.78
C PHE A 86 3.64 24.15 -3.70
#